data_AF-A0A933XIX0-F1
#
_entry.id   AF-A0A933XIX0-F1
#
_cell.length_a   1.000
_cell.length_b   1.000
_cell.length_c   1.000
_cell.angle_alpha   90.00
_cell.angle_beta   90.00
_cell.angle_gamma   90.00
#
_symmetry.space_group_name_H-M   'P 1'
#
loop_
_entity.id
_entity.type
_entity.pdbx_description
1 polymer ?
#
loop_
_entity_poly.entity_id
_entity_poly.type
_entity_poly.pdbx_seq_one_letter_code
_entity_poly.pdbx_strand_id
1 'polypeptide(L)'
;MINKILLSAFYILLSISLNCGYVFAAGPWKGKIIDIETKEPLEDAVVLAVWQRAYRTLAGANTYFYEAKEVLTNKEGTFEIPSYTPINLLPIVSYIREPEFTIFKPGYLSIDIRLDENVTDKAVELPEKGKVFRLSPGIIELPKLKTREERIKSLNAVETVIDSSVPEEKFKNTLKMVDIENRNLGFRK
;
A
#
# COMPACT_ATOMS: atom_id res chain seq x y z
N MET A 1 12.05 -4.27 -53.17
CA MET A 1 12.15 -3.07 -52.30
C MET A 1 11.12 -3.10 -51.16
N ILE A 2 9.87 -3.50 -51.43
CA ILE A 2 8.76 -3.63 -50.46
C ILE A 2 9.07 -4.56 -49.26
N ASN A 3 9.73 -5.71 -49.48
CA ASN A 3 10.09 -6.63 -48.39
C ASN A 3 11.07 -6.04 -47.38
N LYS A 4 11.97 -5.12 -47.79
CA LYS A 4 12.90 -4.47 -46.86
C LYS A 4 12.17 -3.47 -45.96
N ILE A 5 11.16 -2.79 -46.48
CA ILE A 5 10.34 -1.80 -45.74
C ILE A 5 9.44 -2.50 -44.72
N LEU A 6 8.79 -3.60 -45.11
CA LEU A 6 7.97 -4.42 -44.22
C LEU A 6 8.80 -5.07 -43.11
N LEU A 7 9.98 -5.59 -43.44
CA LEU A 7 10.90 -6.16 -42.45
C LEU A 7 11.42 -5.09 -41.48
N SER A 8 11.78 -3.90 -41.98
CA SER A 8 12.18 -2.79 -41.10
C SER A 8 11.04 -2.28 -40.22
N ALA A 9 9.80 -2.23 -40.72
CA ALA A 9 8.63 -1.84 -39.92
C ALA A 9 8.34 -2.87 -38.82
N PHE A 10 8.51 -4.17 -39.12
CA PHE A 10 8.39 -5.24 -38.13
C PHE A 10 9.48 -5.16 -37.04
N TYR A 11 10.74 -4.89 -37.40
CA TYR A 11 11.83 -4.69 -36.42
C TYR A 11 11.63 -3.43 -35.58
N ILE A 12 11.11 -2.34 -36.17
CA ILE A 12 10.77 -1.12 -35.42
C ILE A 12 9.64 -1.41 -34.43
N LEU A 13 8.56 -2.09 -34.85
CA LEU A 13 7.47 -2.51 -33.96
C LEU A 13 7.96 -3.46 -32.83
N LEU A 14 8.85 -4.39 -33.15
CA LEU A 14 9.46 -5.30 -32.16
C LEU A 14 10.36 -4.55 -31.16
N SER A 15 11.11 -3.54 -31.63
CA SER A 15 11.95 -2.71 -30.76
C SER A 15 11.15 -1.81 -29.80
N ILE A 16 9.96 -1.34 -30.22
CA ILE A 16 9.04 -0.57 -29.36
C ILE A 16 8.43 -1.47 -28.28
N SER A 17 8.24 -2.76 -28.55
CA SER A 17 7.73 -3.74 -27.58
C SER A 17 8.74 -4.16 -26.50
N LEU A 18 10.03 -3.86 -26.68
CA LEU A 18 11.10 -4.16 -25.72
C LEU A 18 11.43 -3.00 -24.78
N ASN A 19 10.71 -1.88 -24.84
CA ASN A 19 10.67 -0.92 -23.76
C ASN A 19 9.84 -1.51 -22.61
N CYS A 20 10.40 -2.53 -21.95
CA CYS A 20 10.02 -2.93 -20.61
C CYS A 20 10.43 -1.78 -19.70
N GLY A 21 9.59 -0.73 -19.67
CA GLY A 21 9.73 0.36 -18.72
C GLY A 21 9.79 -0.29 -17.35
N TYR A 22 10.92 -0.15 -16.68
CA TYR A 22 11.07 -0.52 -15.28
C TYR A 22 9.91 0.14 -14.54
N VAL A 23 8.91 -0.65 -14.17
CA VAL A 23 7.78 -0.18 -13.36
C VAL A 23 8.37 0.06 -11.97
N PHE A 24 8.85 1.29 -11.75
CA PHE A 24 9.55 1.72 -10.54
C PHE A 24 8.72 1.50 -9.27
N ALA A 25 7.41 1.30 -9.40
CA ALA A 25 6.45 1.11 -8.30
C ALA A 25 6.14 -0.35 -7.90
N ALA A 26 6.94 -1.32 -8.36
CA ALA A 26 6.71 -2.74 -8.10
C ALA A 26 7.17 -3.21 -6.70
N GLY A 27 7.98 -2.42 -5.98
CA GLY A 27 8.75 -2.90 -4.82
C GLY A 27 10.10 -3.52 -5.21
N PRO A 28 10.84 -4.14 -4.28
CA PRO A 28 10.33 -4.67 -3.02
C PRO A 28 10.11 -3.54 -2.01
N TRP A 29 9.07 -3.66 -1.21
CA TRP A 29 8.76 -2.69 -0.16
C TRP A 29 9.22 -3.25 1.17
N LYS A 30 10.18 -2.56 1.80
CA LYS A 30 10.74 -2.96 3.08
C LYS A 30 10.69 -1.81 4.04
N GLY A 31 10.46 -2.11 5.31
CA GLY A 31 10.47 -1.10 6.34
C GLY A 31 10.39 -1.69 7.72
N LYS A 32 10.41 -0.78 8.70
CA LYS A 32 10.25 -1.08 10.11
C LYS A 32 9.18 -0.18 10.72
N ILE A 33 8.30 -0.77 11.52
CA ILE A 33 7.26 -0.06 12.25
C ILE A 33 7.61 -0.09 13.73
N ILE A 34 7.62 1.09 14.35
CA ILE A 34 7.96 1.28 15.77
C ILE A 34 6.94 2.18 16.47
N ASP A 35 6.88 2.08 17.79
CA ASP A 35 6.18 3.05 18.63
C ASP A 35 6.94 4.39 18.60
N ILE A 36 6.22 5.50 18.37
CA ILE A 36 6.84 6.82 18.26
C ILE A 36 7.40 7.34 19.60
N GLU A 37 6.82 6.94 20.73
CA GLU A 37 7.25 7.36 22.07
C GLU A 37 8.38 6.44 22.58
N THR A 38 8.17 5.12 22.58
CA THR A 38 9.11 4.16 23.17
C THR A 38 10.22 3.71 22.23
N LYS A 39 10.05 3.91 20.92
CA LYS A 39 10.91 3.38 19.84
C LYS A 39 10.99 1.85 19.79
N GLU A 40 10.12 1.16 20.55
CA GLU A 40 10.04 -0.29 20.53
C GLU A 40 9.45 -0.79 19.20
N PRO A 41 9.93 -1.92 18.67
CA PRO A 41 9.38 -2.51 17.47
C PRO A 41 7.93 -2.95 17.68
N LEU A 42 7.10 -2.74 16.67
CA LEU A 42 5.72 -3.20 16.68
C LEU A 42 5.62 -4.53 15.92
N GLU A 43 5.63 -5.65 16.63
CA GLU A 43 5.30 -6.99 16.09
C GLU A 43 3.81 -7.07 15.71
N ASP A 44 3.45 -7.90 14.73
CA ASP A 44 2.05 -8.14 14.31
C ASP A 44 1.29 -6.89 13.84
N ALA A 45 1.99 -5.85 13.40
CA ALA A 45 1.37 -4.77 12.63
C ALA A 45 1.12 -5.27 11.20
N VAL A 46 -0.10 -5.07 10.71
CA VAL A 46 -0.45 -5.40 9.34
C VAL A 46 0.03 -4.29 8.42
N VAL A 47 0.65 -4.68 7.31
CA VAL A 47 0.97 -3.83 6.17
C VAL A 47 0.26 -4.41 4.95
N LEU A 48 -0.79 -3.73 4.52
CA LEU A 48 -1.57 -4.08 3.35
C LEU A 48 -1.22 -3.11 2.22
N ALA A 49 -0.72 -3.64 1.11
CA ALA A 49 -0.46 -2.90 -0.12
C ALA A 49 -1.54 -3.24 -1.15
N VAL A 50 -2.24 -2.23 -1.66
CA VAL A 50 -3.30 -2.38 -2.66
C VAL A 50 -2.92 -1.66 -3.94
N TRP A 51 -2.78 -2.42 -5.03
CA TRP A 51 -2.60 -1.90 -6.37
C TRP A 51 -3.95 -1.73 -7.06
N GLN A 52 -4.09 -0.59 -7.74
CA GLN A 52 -5.25 -0.29 -8.56
C GLN A 52 -4.85 -0.15 -10.03
N ARG A 53 -5.72 -0.64 -10.93
CA ARG A 53 -5.64 -0.34 -12.35
C ARG A 53 -6.44 0.92 -12.64
N ALA A 54 -5.78 1.89 -13.26
CA ALA A 54 -6.39 3.11 -13.72
C ALA A 54 -6.60 3.06 -15.24
N TYR A 55 -7.84 3.28 -15.69
CA TYR A 55 -8.18 3.45 -17.10
C TYR A 55 -8.29 4.93 -17.44
N ARG A 56 -7.62 5.35 -18.51
CA ARG A 56 -7.64 6.73 -19.00
C ARG A 56 -9.00 6.99 -19.65
N THR A 57 -9.76 7.95 -19.12
CA THR A 57 -11.02 8.41 -19.73
C THR A 57 -10.99 9.92 -19.96
N LEU A 58 -11.92 10.43 -20.77
CA LEU A 58 -12.03 11.88 -21.06
C LEU A 58 -12.33 12.72 -19.81
N ALA A 59 -12.96 12.13 -18.78
CA ALA A 59 -13.34 12.81 -17.55
C ALA A 59 -12.35 12.58 -16.39
N GLY A 60 -11.18 12.01 -16.66
CA GLY A 60 -10.22 11.59 -15.64
C GLY A 60 -10.09 10.07 -15.56
N ALA A 61 -9.17 9.57 -14.74
CA ALA A 61 -8.92 8.13 -14.68
C ALA A 61 -9.89 7.42 -13.74
N ASN A 62 -10.54 6.35 -14.23
CA ASN A 62 -11.33 5.44 -13.38
C ASN A 62 -10.41 4.36 -12.80
N THR A 63 -10.53 4.06 -11.51
CA THR A 63 -9.71 3.06 -10.82
C THR A 63 -10.50 1.82 -10.43
N TYR A 64 -9.86 0.68 -10.59
CA TYR A 64 -10.39 -0.63 -10.19
C TYR A 64 -9.33 -1.39 -9.40
N PHE A 65 -9.76 -2.24 -8.48
CA PHE A 65 -8.87 -3.19 -7.82
C PHE A 65 -8.08 -3.99 -8.86
N TYR A 66 -6.77 -4.16 -8.62
CA TYR A 66 -5.90 -4.97 -9.46
C TYR A 66 -5.26 -6.12 -8.68
N GLU A 67 -4.60 -5.80 -7.56
CA GLU A 67 -3.97 -6.80 -6.70
C GLU A 67 -3.81 -6.23 -5.28
N ALA A 68 -3.73 -7.11 -4.28
CA ALA A 68 -3.32 -6.73 -2.94
C ALA A 68 -2.33 -7.77 -2.36
N LYS A 69 -1.40 -7.28 -1.56
CA LYS A 69 -0.48 -8.09 -0.77
C LYS A 69 -0.47 -7.61 0.66
N GLU A 70 -0.45 -8.57 1.58
CA GLU A 70 -0.50 -8.32 3.01
C GLU A 70 0.66 -9.06 3.69
N VAL A 71 1.27 -8.39 4.67
CA VAL A 71 2.26 -9.00 5.57
C VAL A 71 2.04 -8.52 7.00
N LEU A 72 2.53 -9.31 7.96
CA LEU A 72 2.68 -8.91 9.36
C LEU A 72 4.13 -8.55 9.62
N THR A 73 4.36 -7.54 10.45
CA THR A 73 5.69 -7.27 10.98
C THR A 73 6.14 -8.37 11.93
N ASN A 74 7.44 -8.69 11.90
CA ASN A 74 8.06 -9.64 12.83
C ASN A 74 8.38 -8.98 14.19
N LYS A 75 9.02 -9.73 15.09
CA LYS A 75 9.47 -9.30 16.43
C LYS A 75 10.32 -8.03 16.41
N GLU A 76 11.10 -7.84 15.35
CA GLU A 76 11.94 -6.67 15.15
C GLU A 76 11.18 -5.48 14.55
N GLY A 77 9.86 -5.62 14.33
CA GLY A 77 8.97 -4.63 13.74
C GLY A 77 9.14 -4.50 12.23
N THR A 78 9.88 -5.41 11.59
CA THR A 78 10.22 -5.32 10.16
C THR A 78 9.24 -6.06 9.28
N PHE A 79 9.04 -5.56 8.06
CA PHE A 79 8.22 -6.19 7.04
C PHE A 79 8.91 -6.16 5.68
N GLU A 80 8.52 -7.09 4.82
CA GLU A 80 8.92 -7.11 3.41
C GLU A 80 7.74 -7.58 2.55
N ILE A 81 7.32 -6.74 1.61
CA ILE A 81 6.40 -7.12 0.53
C ILE A 81 7.25 -7.35 -0.72
N PRO A 82 7.37 -8.60 -1.21
CA PRO A 82 8.18 -8.92 -2.36
C PRO A 82 7.73 -8.12 -3.60
N SER A 83 8.70 -7.77 -4.44
CA SER A 83 8.46 -7.11 -5.72
C SER A 83 7.33 -7.79 -6.47
N TYR A 84 6.47 -6.97 -7.06
CA TYR A 84 5.37 -7.41 -7.87
C TYR A 84 5.39 -6.63 -9.18
N THR A 85 5.71 -7.32 -10.28
CA THR A 85 5.69 -6.69 -11.60
C THR A 85 4.28 -6.87 -12.18
N PRO A 86 3.43 -5.82 -12.16
CA PRO A 86 2.12 -5.91 -12.77
C PRO A 86 2.25 -6.12 -14.28
N ILE A 87 1.46 -7.04 -14.83
CA ILE A 87 1.32 -7.17 -16.28
C ILE A 87 0.20 -6.23 -16.75
N ASN A 88 0.57 -5.26 -17.58
CA ASN A 88 -0.37 -4.35 -18.22
C ASN A 88 -0.47 -4.64 -19.72
N LEU A 89 -1.47 -5.44 -20.11
CA LEU A 89 -1.72 -5.82 -21.50
C LEU A 89 -2.32 -4.69 -22.36
N LEU A 90 -2.77 -3.61 -21.73
CA LEU A 90 -3.42 -2.47 -22.40
C LEU A 90 -2.74 -1.14 -22.01
N PRO A 91 -1.43 -0.97 -22.30
CA PRO A 91 -0.63 0.16 -21.79
C PRO A 91 -1.03 1.52 -22.38
N ILE A 92 -1.69 1.52 -23.55
CA ILE A 92 -2.18 2.76 -24.18
C ILE A 92 -3.36 3.35 -23.41
N VAL A 93 -4.26 2.50 -22.91
CA VAL A 93 -5.53 2.93 -22.31
C VAL A 93 -5.56 2.77 -20.79
N SER A 94 -4.58 2.07 -20.20
CA SER A 94 -4.53 1.84 -18.76
C SER A 94 -3.10 1.83 -18.21
N TYR A 95 -2.99 2.03 -16.90
CA TYR A 95 -1.74 1.89 -16.14
C TYR A 95 -2.05 1.32 -14.76
N ILE A 96 -1.06 0.67 -14.13
CA ILE A 96 -1.17 0.25 -12.74
C ILE A 96 -0.57 1.36 -11.87
N ARG A 97 -1.33 1.80 -10.87
CA ARG A 97 -0.88 2.79 -9.90
C ARG A 97 0.09 2.16 -8.90
N GLU A 98 0.90 3.00 -8.27
CA GLU A 98 1.68 2.61 -7.10
C GLU A 98 0.74 2.07 -6.00
N PRO A 99 1.20 1.16 -5.15
CA PRO A 99 0.36 0.62 -4.10
C PRO A 99 -0.02 1.71 -3.10
N GLU A 100 -1.27 1.67 -2.69
CA GLU A 100 -1.74 2.37 -1.49
C GLU A 100 -1.53 1.43 -0.29
N PHE A 101 -0.90 1.94 0.76
CA PHE A 101 -0.57 1.19 1.95
C PHE A 101 -1.54 1.53 3.07
N THR A 102 -2.17 0.50 3.63
CA THR A 102 -2.86 0.57 4.92
C THR A 102 -1.99 -0.10 5.96
N ILE A 103 -1.65 0.62 7.01
CA ILE A 103 -0.89 0.11 8.14
C ILE A 103 -1.77 0.14 9.38
N PHE A 104 -1.89 -1.02 10.04
CA PHE A 104 -2.78 -1.16 11.18
C PHE A 104 -2.23 -2.09 12.25
N LYS A 105 -2.33 -1.63 13.50
CA LYS A 105 -2.12 -2.45 14.70
C LYS A 105 -3.14 -2.05 15.76
N PRO A 106 -3.83 -3.02 16.40
CA PRO A 106 -4.72 -2.77 17.54
C PRO A 106 -4.09 -1.83 18.59
N GLY A 107 -4.81 -0.76 18.96
CA GLY A 107 -4.32 0.25 19.92
C GLY A 107 -3.36 1.31 19.37
N TYR A 108 -3.02 1.28 18.08
CA TYR A 108 -2.19 2.28 17.41
C TYR A 108 -2.97 3.05 16.34
N LEU A 109 -2.45 4.22 15.95
CA LEU A 109 -2.97 4.98 14.82
C LEU A 109 -2.85 4.16 13.53
N SER A 110 -3.98 4.00 12.83
CA SER A 110 -4.01 3.50 11.47
C SER A 110 -3.64 4.62 10.50
N ILE A 111 -2.85 4.29 9.48
CA ILE A 111 -2.49 5.23 8.42
C ILE A 111 -2.76 4.60 7.07
N ASP A 112 -3.26 5.43 6.15
CA ASP A 112 -3.44 5.11 4.74
C ASP A 112 -2.58 6.06 3.94
N ILE A 113 -1.59 5.53 3.22
CA ILE A 113 -0.58 6.34 2.56
C ILE A 113 -0.15 5.76 1.23
N ARG A 114 0.07 6.64 0.24
CA ARG A 114 0.84 6.30 -0.94
C ARG A 114 2.29 6.67 -0.66
N LEU A 115 3.14 5.65 -0.58
CA LEU A 115 4.57 5.82 -0.48
C LEU A 115 5.08 6.15 -1.89
N ASP A 116 5.17 7.44 -2.21
CA ASP A 116 5.73 7.87 -3.49
C ASP A 116 7.27 7.85 -3.46
N GLU A 117 7.89 8.14 -4.60
CA GLU A 117 9.33 8.30 -4.79
C GLU A 117 9.96 9.33 -3.82
N ASN A 118 9.12 10.17 -3.20
CA ASN A 118 9.48 11.21 -2.24
C ASN A 118 9.21 10.79 -0.79
N VAL A 119 9.24 9.50 -0.45
CA VAL A 119 9.41 9.01 0.94
C VAL A 119 10.84 9.30 1.42
N THR A 120 11.07 10.60 1.44
CA THR A 120 11.80 11.47 2.33
C THR A 120 13.17 10.93 2.71
N ASP A 121 14.21 11.41 2.02
CA ASP A 121 15.61 11.40 2.48
C ASP A 121 15.78 11.93 3.92
N LYS A 122 14.73 12.55 4.48
CA LYS A 122 14.66 13.15 5.81
C LYS A 122 13.44 12.64 6.56
N ALA A 123 13.43 12.79 7.87
CA ALA A 123 12.22 12.51 8.63
C ALA A 123 11.15 13.59 8.42
N VAL A 124 9.89 13.19 8.29
CA VAL A 124 8.72 14.08 8.21
C VAL A 124 7.66 13.63 9.22
N GLU A 125 7.09 14.60 9.93
CA GLU A 125 5.94 14.41 10.81
C GLU A 125 4.67 14.77 10.05
N LEU A 126 3.70 13.86 10.06
CA LEU A 126 2.46 14.00 9.31
C LEU A 126 1.27 13.92 10.26
N PRO A 127 0.34 14.88 10.20
CA PRO A 127 -0.89 14.83 10.97
C PRO A 127 -1.84 13.81 10.33
N GLU A 128 -2.42 12.94 11.15
CA GLU A 128 -3.41 11.97 10.72
C GLU A 128 -4.42 11.73 11.84
N LYS A 129 -5.71 11.89 11.55
CA LYS A 129 -6.82 11.69 12.48
C LYS A 129 -6.71 12.46 13.82
N GLY A 130 -5.94 13.54 13.88
CA GLY A 130 -5.71 14.34 15.10
C GLY A 130 -4.54 13.86 15.95
N LYS A 131 -3.72 12.95 15.42
CA LYS A 131 -2.43 12.52 15.95
C LYS A 131 -1.34 12.85 14.93
N VAL A 132 -0.09 12.66 15.32
CA VAL A 132 1.08 12.82 14.45
C VAL A 132 1.81 11.49 14.39
N PHE A 133 2.08 11.01 13.19
CA PHE A 133 3.01 9.90 12.95
C PHE A 133 4.24 10.44 12.22
N ARG A 134 5.33 9.68 12.26
CA ARG A 134 6.58 10.08 11.62
C ARG A 134 6.99 9.06 10.57
N LEU A 135 7.39 9.57 9.41
CA LEU A 135 8.01 8.81 8.34
C LEU A 135 9.46 9.22 8.22
N SER A 136 10.34 8.23 8.12
CA SER A 136 11.76 8.40 7.82
C SER A 136 12.17 7.31 6.81
N PRO A 137 13.34 7.38 6.15
CA PRO A 137 13.80 6.33 5.26
C PRO A 137 13.71 4.94 5.91
N GLY A 138 12.79 4.10 5.41
CA GLY A 138 12.57 2.73 5.88
C GLY A 138 11.95 2.60 7.29
N ILE A 139 11.51 3.68 7.93
CA ILE A 139 10.94 3.63 9.30
C ILE A 139 9.62 4.40 9.36
N ILE A 140 8.61 3.76 9.93
CA ILE A 140 7.29 4.31 10.21
C ILE A 140 7.08 4.29 11.72
N GLU A 141 6.88 5.45 12.31
CA GLU A 141 6.70 5.59 13.76
C GLU A 141 5.25 5.96 14.06
N LEU A 142 4.54 5.06 14.74
CA LEU A 142 3.11 5.20 15.01
C LEU A 142 2.88 5.59 16.48
N PRO A 143 2.00 6.57 16.74
CA PRO A 143 1.56 6.86 18.10
C PRO A 143 0.58 5.80 18.60
N LYS A 144 0.75 5.43 19.87
CA LYS A 144 -0.24 4.65 20.62
C LYS A 144 -1.45 5.53 20.92
N LEU A 145 -2.64 4.95 20.77
CA LEU A 145 -3.92 5.64 21.03
C LEU A 145 -4.29 5.46 22.50
N LYS A 146 -4.59 6.57 23.17
CA LYS A 146 -4.75 6.64 24.62
C LYS A 146 -6.22 6.54 25.03
N THR A 147 -7.14 6.98 24.16
CA THR A 147 -8.58 6.95 24.44
C THR A 147 -9.31 5.95 23.57
N ARG A 148 -10.51 5.57 24.02
CA ARG A 148 -11.40 4.69 23.27
C ARG A 148 -11.84 5.35 21.96
N GLU A 149 -12.16 6.64 22.01
CA GLU A 149 -12.63 7.44 20.88
C GLU A 149 -11.57 7.52 19.79
N GLU A 150 -10.31 7.70 20.17
CA GLU A 150 -9.17 7.68 19.23
C GLU A 150 -9.08 6.33 18.50
N ARG A 151 -9.21 5.22 19.25
CA ARG A 151 -9.16 3.87 18.70
C ARG A 151 -10.32 3.59 17.74
N ILE A 152 -11.54 4.02 18.08
CA ILE A 152 -12.71 3.91 17.19
C ILE A 152 -12.49 4.69 15.91
N LYS A 153 -12.01 5.93 15.99
CA LYS A 153 -11.73 6.75 14.80
C LYS A 153 -10.68 6.11 13.89
N SER A 154 -9.65 5.52 14.49
CA SER A 154 -8.61 4.77 13.80
C SER A 154 -9.17 3.52 13.11
N LEU A 155 -10.01 2.75 13.80
CA LEU A 155 -10.63 1.52 13.30
C LEU A 155 -11.55 1.78 12.11
N ASN A 156 -12.45 2.77 12.21
CA ASN A 156 -13.42 3.09 11.15
C ASN A 156 -12.76 3.42 9.80
N ALA A 157 -11.56 4.04 9.83
CA ALA A 157 -10.82 4.32 8.61
C ALA A 157 -10.32 3.04 7.92
N VAL A 158 -9.84 2.06 8.71
CA VAL A 158 -9.43 0.75 8.19
C VAL A 158 -10.65 0.00 7.62
N GLU A 159 -11.79 0.06 8.29
CA GLU A 159 -13.03 -0.56 7.82
C GLU A 159 -13.52 0.04 6.49
N THR A 160 -13.26 1.33 6.25
CA THR A 160 -13.55 1.98 4.95
C THR A 160 -12.67 1.42 3.83
N VAL A 161 -11.42 1.07 4.12
CA VAL A 161 -10.53 0.39 3.16
C VAL A 161 -10.99 -1.06 2.92
N ILE A 162 -11.50 -1.73 3.96
CA ILE A 162 -12.03 -3.11 3.85
C ILE A 162 -13.30 -3.17 2.99
N ASP A 163 -14.16 -2.14 3.04
CA ASP A 163 -15.37 -2.03 2.22
C ASP A 163 -15.09 -1.66 0.75
N SER A 164 -13.80 -1.54 0.37
CA SER A 164 -13.41 -1.38 -1.02
C SER A 164 -13.54 -2.69 -1.81
N SER A 165 -13.50 -2.63 -3.13
CA SER A 165 -13.64 -3.79 -4.04
C SER A 165 -12.49 -4.81 -3.97
N VAL A 166 -11.75 -4.87 -2.86
CA VAL A 166 -10.67 -5.82 -2.62
C VAL A 166 -11.28 -7.14 -2.16
N PRO A 167 -10.89 -8.30 -2.74
CA PRO A 167 -11.34 -9.59 -2.26
C PRO A 167 -10.83 -9.91 -0.84
N GLU A 168 -11.71 -10.36 0.06
CA GLU A 168 -11.39 -10.63 1.47
C GLU A 168 -10.18 -11.55 1.66
N GLU A 169 -9.97 -12.49 0.74
CA GLU A 169 -8.86 -13.42 0.83
C GLU A 169 -7.48 -12.76 0.71
N LYS A 170 -7.43 -11.52 0.23
CA LYS A 170 -6.20 -10.74 0.06
C LYS A 170 -5.80 -9.93 1.30
N PHE A 171 -6.67 -9.81 2.31
CA PHE A 171 -6.42 -9.02 3.52
C PHE A 171 -6.89 -9.70 4.83
N LYS A 172 -6.71 -11.02 4.93
CA LYS A 172 -7.19 -11.83 6.06
C LYS A 172 -6.61 -11.43 7.41
N ASN A 173 -5.33 -11.04 7.49
CA ASN A 173 -4.73 -10.58 8.74
C ASN A 173 -5.28 -9.21 9.13
N THR A 174 -5.59 -8.35 8.16
CA THR A 174 -6.27 -7.07 8.41
C THR A 174 -7.63 -7.33 9.08
N LEU A 175 -8.46 -8.21 8.51
CA LEU A 175 -9.74 -8.63 9.10
C LEU A 175 -9.56 -9.20 10.51
N LYS A 176 -8.55 -10.05 10.72
CA LYS A 176 -8.21 -10.61 12.02
C LYS A 176 -7.87 -9.53 13.04
N MET A 177 -7.04 -8.55 12.67
CA MET A 177 -6.67 -7.45 13.57
C MET A 177 -7.84 -6.51 13.86
N VAL A 178 -8.70 -6.27 12.87
CA VAL A 178 -9.94 -5.50 13.05
C VAL A 178 -10.88 -6.20 14.02
N ASP A 179 -11.02 -7.53 13.93
CA ASP A 179 -11.83 -8.29 14.88
C ASP A 179 -11.24 -8.27 16.30
N ILE A 180 -9.91 -8.38 16.43
CA ILE A 180 -9.22 -8.21 17.73
C ILE A 180 -9.50 -6.83 18.31
N GLU A 181 -9.40 -5.76 17.50
CA GLU A 181 -9.66 -4.40 17.97
C GLU A 181 -11.13 -4.21 18.35
N ASN A 182 -12.05 -4.76 17.57
CA ASN A 182 -13.47 -4.78 17.89
C ASN A 182 -13.77 -5.45 19.25
N ARG A 183 -13.12 -6.58 19.56
CA ARG A 183 -13.23 -7.23 20.88
C ARG A 183 -12.59 -6.40 21.99
N ASN A 184 -11.42 -5.83 21.76
CA ASN A 184 -10.76 -4.93 22.72
C ASN A 184 -11.61 -3.69 23.03
N LEU A 185 -12.38 -3.23 22.04
CA LEU A 185 -13.36 -2.16 22.18
C LEU A 185 -14.74 -2.69 22.64
N GLY A 186 -14.93 -3.98 22.89
CA GLY A 186 -16.21 -4.49 23.38
C GLY A 186 -17.38 -4.35 22.40
N PHE A 187 -17.11 -4.19 21.10
CA PHE A 187 -18.12 -4.26 20.03
C PHE A 187 -18.52 -5.70 19.71
N ARG A 188 -17.66 -6.67 20.03
CA ARG A 188 -17.91 -8.11 19.89
C ARG A 188 -17.43 -8.83 21.16
N LYS A 189 -18.12 -9.93 21.52
CA LYS A 189 -17.74 -10.79 22.65
C LYS A 189 -16.73 -11.86 22.20
#